data_AF-A0A966R506-F1
#
_entry.id   AF-A0A966R506-F1
#
_cell.length_a   1.000
_cell.length_b   1.000
_cell.length_c   1.000
_cell.angle_alpha   90.00
_cell.angle_beta   90.00
_cell.angle_gamma   90.00
#
_symmetry.space_group_name_H-M   'P 1'
#
loop_
_entity.id
_entity.type
_entity.pdbx_description
1 polymer ?
#
loop_
_entity_poly.entity_id
_entity_poly.type
_entity_poly.pdbx_seq_one_letter_code
_entity_poly.pdbx_strand_id
1 'polypeptide(L)'
;MCWEQHQYAEKCIADPKFDPSFYGCIFAAPQECGVDGTWKDEAVWRAANPSLGETITLESFAADAREAEQSPTKLNSFLRYRLNVWTTQDTRWISPSAWGACANPLRPFGDRPVYAGLDLASTYDLSALVLVCPDPADNSCDVLPFFWIPEWRST
;
A
#
# COMPACT_ATOMS: atom_id res chain seq x y z
N MET A 1 1.59 18.70 -16.28
CA MET A 1 0.21 18.85 -16.80
C MET A 1 -0.88 18.52 -15.78
N CYS A 2 -1.28 17.25 -15.55
CA CYS A 2 -2.43 16.96 -14.66
C CYS A 2 -2.17 17.26 -13.17
N TRP A 3 -0.96 17.03 -12.68
CA TRP A 3 -0.59 17.31 -11.28
C TRP A 3 -0.53 18.82 -10.99
N GLU A 4 0.02 19.62 -11.90
CA GLU A 4 0.09 21.08 -11.74
C GLU A 4 -1.30 21.72 -11.71
N GLN A 5 -2.22 21.26 -12.57
CA GLN A 5 -3.61 21.73 -12.54
C GLN A 5 -4.34 21.31 -11.26
N HIS A 6 -4.08 20.10 -10.75
CA HIS A 6 -4.60 19.64 -9.47
C HIS A 6 -4.14 20.54 -8.33
N GLN A 7 -2.83 20.80 -8.22
CA GLN A 7 -2.27 21.70 -7.20
C GLN A 7 -2.78 23.14 -7.34
N TYR A 8 -3.00 23.61 -8.58
CA TYR A 8 -3.60 24.93 -8.82
C TYR A 8 -5.05 24.97 -8.31
N ALA A 9 -5.84 23.94 -8.60
CA ALA A 9 -7.21 23.82 -8.12
C ALA A 9 -7.28 23.74 -6.58
N GLU A 10 -6.39 23.00 -5.93
CA GLU A 10 -6.29 22.97 -4.45
C GLU A 10 -6.04 24.36 -3.86
N LYS A 11 -5.15 25.15 -4.48
CA LYS A 11 -4.89 26.53 -4.05
C LYS A 11 -6.11 27.42 -4.18
N CYS A 12 -6.84 27.34 -5.31
CA CYS A 12 -8.06 28.11 -5.52
C CYS A 12 -9.20 27.68 -4.58
N ILE A 13 -9.29 26.39 -4.24
CA ILE A 13 -10.27 25.88 -3.27
C ILE A 13 -9.96 26.40 -1.86
N ALA A 14 -8.67 26.40 -1.47
CA ALA A 14 -8.23 26.89 -0.18
C ALA A 14 -8.37 28.42 -0.04
N ASP A 15 -8.08 29.17 -1.11
CA ASP A 15 -8.27 30.61 -1.19
C ASP A 15 -8.98 31.01 -2.51
N PRO A 16 -10.30 31.20 -2.47
CA PRO A 16 -11.07 31.64 -3.64
C PRO A 16 -10.66 33.01 -4.21
N LYS A 17 -9.89 33.81 -3.47
CA LYS A 17 -9.37 35.10 -3.95
C LYS A 17 -8.09 34.96 -4.77
N PHE A 18 -7.42 33.81 -4.70
CA PHE A 18 -6.19 33.55 -5.43
C PHE A 18 -6.39 33.69 -6.94
N ASP A 19 -7.49 33.12 -7.45
CA ASP A 19 -7.92 33.30 -8.83
C ASP A 19 -9.46 33.20 -8.93
N PRO A 20 -10.18 34.34 -8.92
CA PRO A 20 -11.65 34.35 -9.01
C PRO A 20 -12.19 33.83 -10.35
N SER A 21 -11.34 33.69 -11.38
CA SER A 21 -11.74 33.17 -12.69
C SER A 21 -11.70 31.64 -12.76
N PHE A 22 -11.10 30.99 -11.76
CA PHE A 22 -10.91 29.55 -11.73
C PHE A 22 -11.86 28.87 -10.73
N TYR A 23 -12.67 27.94 -11.21
CA TYR A 23 -13.49 27.08 -10.36
C TYR A 23 -12.81 25.72 -10.14
N GLY A 24 -12.25 25.53 -8.95
CA GLY A 24 -11.72 24.23 -8.51
C GLY A 24 -12.79 23.42 -7.81
N CYS A 25 -13.04 22.19 -8.28
CA CYS A 25 -13.85 21.20 -7.57
C CYS A 25 -13.18 19.84 -7.72
N ILE A 26 -12.79 19.25 -6.60
CA ILE A 26 -12.06 17.99 -6.54
C ILE A 26 -12.86 17.03 -5.66
N PHE A 27 -13.22 15.89 -6.23
CA PHE A 27 -13.78 14.76 -5.50
C PHE A 27 -12.72 13.68 -5.44
N ALA A 28 -12.06 13.56 -4.29
CA ALA A 28 -11.03 12.56 -4.05
C ALA A 28 -11.10 12.10 -2.61
N ALA A 29 -10.68 10.86 -2.38
CA ALA A 29 -10.45 10.36 -1.02
C ALA A 29 -9.19 11.02 -0.42
N PRO A 30 -9.06 11.04 0.92
CA PRO A 30 -7.83 11.44 1.58
C PRO A 30 -6.64 10.64 1.04
N GLN A 31 -5.50 11.30 0.84
CA GLN A 31 -4.32 10.67 0.27
C GLN A 31 -3.81 9.50 1.13
N GLU A 32 -4.02 9.60 2.45
CA GLU A 32 -3.63 8.63 3.46
C GLU A 32 -4.53 7.39 3.48
N CYS A 33 -5.69 7.43 2.80
CA CYS A 33 -6.72 6.39 2.94
C CYS A 33 -6.24 5.00 2.49
N GLY A 34 -5.28 4.96 1.55
CA GLY A 34 -4.65 3.73 1.07
C GLY A 34 -3.64 3.13 2.05
N VAL A 35 -3.14 3.92 3.01
CA VAL A 35 -2.14 3.52 4.00
C VAL A 35 -2.79 3.13 5.33
N ASP A 36 -3.75 3.92 5.79
CA ASP A 36 -4.47 3.69 7.06
C ASP A 36 -5.60 2.65 6.93
N GLY A 37 -5.96 2.25 5.71
CA GLY A 37 -7.00 1.26 5.44
C GLY A 37 -8.42 1.82 5.38
N THR A 38 -8.61 3.13 5.54
CA THR A 38 -9.92 3.80 5.49
C THR A 38 -10.52 3.85 4.08
N TRP A 39 -9.76 3.48 3.04
CA TRP A 39 -10.26 3.36 1.67
C TRP A 39 -11.44 2.39 1.49
N LYS A 40 -11.75 1.57 2.50
CA LYS A 40 -12.91 0.66 2.52
C LYS A 40 -14.18 1.29 3.08
N ASP A 41 -14.09 2.49 3.64
CA ASP A 41 -15.22 3.14 4.29
C ASP A 41 -16.16 3.76 3.25
N GLU A 42 -17.45 3.48 3.36
CA GLU A 42 -18.45 4.05 2.45
C GLU A 42 -18.45 5.59 2.46
N ALA A 43 -18.12 6.21 3.59
CA ALA A 43 -17.97 7.66 3.69
C ALA A 43 -16.87 8.19 2.77
N VAL A 44 -15.74 7.48 2.67
CA VAL A 44 -14.64 7.80 1.76
C VAL A 44 -15.07 7.60 0.31
N TRP A 45 -15.84 6.54 0.03
CA TRP A 45 -16.37 6.28 -1.31
C TRP A 45 -17.28 7.40 -1.79
N ARG A 46 -18.18 7.87 -0.93
CA ARG A 46 -19.12 8.97 -1.24
C ARG A 46 -18.42 10.31 -1.41
N ALA A 47 -17.38 10.58 -0.62
CA ALA A 47 -16.58 11.79 -0.77
C ALA A 47 -15.88 11.86 -2.15
N ALA A 48 -15.34 10.73 -2.61
CA ALA A 48 -14.70 10.64 -3.92
C ALA A 48 -15.68 10.49 -5.09
N ASN A 49 -16.89 9.97 -4.86
CA ASN A 49 -17.89 9.66 -5.88
C ASN A 49 -19.27 10.23 -5.51
N PRO A 50 -19.56 11.49 -5.85
CA PRO A 50 -20.85 12.12 -5.55
C PRO A 50 -22.06 11.42 -6.19
N SER A 51 -21.83 10.68 -7.27
CA SER A 51 -22.88 9.94 -7.99
C SER A 51 -23.08 8.49 -7.48
N LEU A 52 -22.41 8.11 -6.39
CA LEU A 52 -22.53 6.78 -5.81
C LEU A 52 -23.92 6.57 -5.20
N GLY A 53 -24.63 5.56 -5.70
CA GLY A 53 -26.04 5.28 -5.41
C GLY A 53 -26.98 5.67 -6.55
N GLU A 54 -26.54 6.53 -7.46
CA GLU A 54 -27.35 7.00 -8.61
C GLU A 54 -26.89 6.35 -9.92
N THR A 55 -25.64 6.60 -10.31
CA THR A 55 -25.07 6.06 -11.56
C THR A 55 -24.23 4.81 -11.34
N ILE A 56 -23.65 4.67 -10.15
CA ILE A 56 -22.89 3.50 -9.72
C ILE A 56 -23.56 2.95 -8.48
N THR A 57 -23.96 1.69 -8.49
CA THR A 57 -24.60 1.08 -7.32
C THR A 57 -23.57 0.81 -6.23
N LEU A 58 -23.97 0.98 -4.97
CA LEU A 58 -23.11 0.70 -3.81
C LEU A 58 -22.65 -0.76 -3.80
N GLU A 59 -23.52 -1.69 -4.22
CA GLU A 59 -23.19 -3.11 -4.29
C GLU A 59 -22.06 -3.39 -5.29
N SER A 60 -22.12 -2.84 -6.50
CA SER A 60 -21.06 -2.99 -7.50
C SER A 60 -19.76 -2.38 -7.01
N PHE A 61 -19.82 -1.20 -6.39
CA PHE A 61 -18.62 -0.52 -5.88
C PHE A 61 -17.97 -1.32 -4.74
N ALA A 62 -18.78 -1.88 -3.84
CA ALA A 62 -18.30 -2.75 -2.77
C ALA A 62 -17.71 -4.07 -3.28
N ALA A 63 -18.25 -4.62 -4.37
CA ALA A 63 -17.69 -5.79 -5.04
C ALA A 63 -16.28 -5.50 -5.58
N ASP A 64 -16.11 -4.38 -6.29
CA ASP A 64 -14.81 -3.93 -6.81
C ASP A 64 -13.80 -3.69 -5.67
N ALA A 65 -14.24 -3.10 -4.56
CA ALA A 65 -13.39 -2.88 -3.38
C ALA A 65 -12.88 -4.20 -2.78
N ARG A 66 -13.74 -5.22 -2.68
CA ARG A 66 -13.35 -6.56 -2.21
C ARG A 66 -12.36 -7.26 -3.15
N GLU A 67 -12.52 -7.09 -4.45
CA GLU A 67 -11.59 -7.64 -5.43
C GLU A 67 -10.23 -6.93 -5.37
N ALA A 68 -10.24 -5.61 -5.16
CA ALA A 68 -9.04 -4.80 -4.99
C ALA A 68 -8.24 -5.19 -3.75
N GLU A 69 -8.91 -5.57 -2.65
CA GLU A 69 -8.26 -6.04 -1.42
C GLU A 69 -7.36 -7.27 -1.65
N GLN A 70 -7.74 -8.15 -2.57
CA GLN A 70 -7.04 -9.41 -2.80
C GLN A 70 -5.82 -9.28 -3.73
N SER A 71 -5.59 -8.11 -4.33
CA SER A 71 -4.50 -7.91 -5.30
C SER A 71 -3.89 -6.52 -5.18
N PRO A 72 -2.58 -6.40 -4.86
CA PRO A 72 -1.92 -5.09 -4.76
C PRO A 72 -2.02 -4.24 -6.03
N THR A 73 -1.98 -4.87 -7.21
CA THR A 73 -2.15 -4.19 -8.50
C THR A 73 -3.58 -3.64 -8.67
N LYS A 74 -4.59 -4.41 -8.27
CA LYS A 74 -5.99 -3.97 -8.31
C LYS A 74 -6.26 -2.91 -7.25
N LEU A 75 -5.62 -2.99 -6.08
CA LEU A 75 -5.68 -1.95 -5.05
C LEU A 75 -5.17 -0.61 -5.56
N ASN A 76 -3.99 -0.57 -6.17
CA ASN A 76 -3.47 0.67 -6.76
C ASN A 76 -4.37 1.22 -7.87
N SER A 77 -4.94 0.33 -8.68
CA SER A 77 -5.91 0.72 -9.71
C SER A 77 -7.21 1.26 -9.10
N PHE A 78 -7.71 0.65 -8.03
CA PHE A 78 -8.91 1.09 -7.32
C PHE A 78 -8.69 2.46 -6.67
N LEU A 79 -7.60 2.63 -5.92
CA LEU A 79 -7.23 3.90 -5.31
C LEU A 79 -7.15 5.01 -6.37
N ARG A 80 -6.48 4.74 -7.50
CA ARG A 80 -6.29 5.70 -8.58
C ARG A 80 -7.57 6.04 -9.34
N TYR A 81 -8.36 5.05 -9.74
CA TYR A 81 -9.48 5.24 -10.67
C TYR A 81 -10.86 5.31 -10.01
N ARG A 82 -11.02 4.74 -8.81
CA ARG A 82 -12.29 4.78 -8.05
C ARG A 82 -12.28 5.81 -6.94
N LEU A 83 -11.11 6.15 -6.38
CA LEU A 83 -11.00 7.09 -5.26
C LEU A 83 -10.18 8.35 -5.58
N ASN A 84 -9.65 8.47 -6.81
CA ASN A 84 -8.83 9.59 -7.26
C ASN A 84 -7.62 9.88 -6.35
N VAL A 85 -7.08 8.84 -5.71
CA VAL A 85 -5.88 8.92 -4.87
C VAL A 85 -4.65 8.81 -5.75
N TRP A 86 -3.68 9.70 -5.53
CA TRP A 86 -2.44 9.69 -6.28
C TRP A 86 -1.53 8.56 -5.79
N THR A 87 -1.52 7.44 -6.49
CA THR A 87 -0.64 6.31 -6.15
C THR A 87 0.70 6.40 -6.90
N THR A 88 1.79 6.17 -6.18
CA THR A 88 3.09 5.89 -6.82
C THR A 88 3.08 4.46 -7.32
N GLN A 89 3.58 4.23 -8.54
CA GLN A 89 3.44 2.97 -9.30
C GLN A 89 4.07 1.73 -8.64
N ASP A 90 4.71 1.84 -7.48
CA ASP A 90 5.20 0.66 -6.74
C ASP A 90 4.03 -0.22 -6.29
N THR A 91 3.70 -1.21 -7.11
CA THR A 91 2.95 -2.38 -6.72
C THR A 91 3.75 -3.12 -5.67
N ARG A 92 3.45 -2.89 -4.39
CA ARG A 92 4.02 -3.69 -3.30
C ARG A 92 3.64 -5.15 -3.52
N TRP A 93 4.63 -6.03 -3.63
CA TRP A 93 4.40 -7.44 -3.93
C TRP A 93 3.65 -8.18 -2.79
N ILE A 94 3.82 -7.71 -1.55
CA ILE A 94 3.10 -8.17 -0.35
C ILE A 94 2.32 -6.99 0.23
N SER A 95 1.05 -7.20 0.58
CA SER A 95 0.25 -6.20 1.28
C SER A 95 0.72 -6.04 2.74
N PRO A 96 0.67 -4.83 3.32
CA PRO A 96 1.04 -4.62 4.72
C PRO A 96 0.24 -5.47 5.71
N SER A 97 -1.04 -5.73 5.42
CA SER A 97 -1.90 -6.58 6.24
C SER A 97 -1.47 -8.05 6.20
N ALA A 98 -1.13 -8.59 5.03
CA ALA A 98 -0.60 -9.95 4.90
C ALA A 98 0.76 -10.08 5.58
N TRP A 99 1.62 -9.06 5.45
CA TRP A 99 2.90 -9.01 6.18
C TRP A 99 2.70 -8.99 7.70
N GLY A 100 1.80 -8.12 8.19
CA GLY A 100 1.49 -8.00 9.62
C GLY A 100 0.87 -9.26 10.21
N ALA A 101 0.08 -10.02 9.43
CA ALA A 101 -0.48 -11.29 9.84
C ALA A 101 0.57 -12.39 10.08
N CYS A 102 1.79 -12.22 9.54
CA CYS A 102 2.91 -13.14 9.72
C CYS A 102 3.79 -12.84 10.95
N ALA A 103 3.41 -11.89 11.81
CA ALA A 103 4.21 -11.46 12.97
C ALA A 103 4.22 -12.44 14.17
N ASN A 104 4.02 -13.73 13.92
CA ASN A 104 4.04 -14.75 14.97
C ASN A 104 5.46 -14.95 15.53
N PRO A 105 5.61 -15.30 16.81
CA PRO A 105 6.92 -15.62 17.38
C PRO A 105 7.60 -16.78 16.65
N LEU A 106 8.92 -16.69 16.49
CA LEU A 106 9.72 -17.73 15.86
C LEU A 106 9.64 -19.03 16.68
N ARG A 107 9.27 -20.15 16.05
CA ARG A 107 9.31 -21.47 16.68
C ARG A 107 10.74 -22.01 16.69
N PRO A 108 11.14 -22.82 17.69
CA PRO A 108 12.43 -23.50 17.68
C PRO A 108 12.58 -24.36 16.41
N PHE A 109 13.72 -24.28 15.72
CA PHE A 109 13.94 -25.05 14.49
C PHE A 109 13.98 -26.56 14.77
N GLY A 110 14.63 -26.97 15.86
CA GLY A 110 14.76 -28.38 16.22
C GLY A 110 15.44 -29.17 15.11
N ASP A 111 14.89 -30.34 14.78
CA ASP A 111 15.38 -31.21 13.70
C ASP A 111 14.72 -30.92 12.33
N ARG A 112 13.94 -29.83 12.22
CA ARG A 112 13.28 -29.46 10.96
C ARG A 112 14.31 -29.01 9.93
N PRO A 113 14.09 -29.27 8.63
CA PRO A 113 15.00 -28.81 7.59
C PRO A 113 15.07 -27.28 7.57
N VAL A 114 16.29 -26.75 7.49
CA VAL A 114 16.54 -25.30 7.39
C VAL A 114 17.22 -25.00 6.07
N TYR A 115 16.67 -24.04 5.34
CA TYR A 115 17.23 -23.52 4.10
C TYR A 115 17.82 -22.13 4.37
N ALA A 116 19.00 -21.85 3.81
CA ALA A 116 19.69 -20.58 3.99
C ALA A 116 19.84 -19.86 2.65
N GLY A 117 19.38 -18.60 2.59
CA GLY A 117 19.66 -17.68 1.48
C GLY A 117 20.65 -16.63 1.93
N LEU A 118 21.78 -16.50 1.22
CA LEU A 118 22.81 -15.51 1.49
C LEU A 118 22.86 -14.50 0.34
N ASP A 119 22.66 -13.23 0.68
CA ASP A 119 22.81 -12.09 -0.22
C ASP A 119 24.01 -11.25 0.25
N LEU A 120 25.01 -11.12 -0.63
CA LEU A 120 26.26 -10.41 -0.34
C LEU A 120 26.27 -9.08 -1.06
N ALA A 121 26.34 -8.00 -0.29
CA ALA A 121 26.53 -6.67 -0.83
C ALA A 121 27.99 -6.42 -1.23
N SER A 122 28.19 -5.54 -2.21
CA SER A 122 29.52 -5.13 -2.66
C SER A 122 30.04 -3.90 -1.91
N THR A 123 29.47 -2.73 -2.18
CA THR A 123 30.04 -1.44 -1.74
C THR A 123 29.10 -0.60 -0.88
N TYR A 124 27.82 -0.53 -1.24
CA TYR A 124 26.86 0.40 -0.62
C TYR A 124 25.60 -0.26 -0.07
N ASP A 125 25.40 -1.57 -0.28
CA ASP A 125 24.18 -2.28 0.08
C ASP A 125 24.33 -3.06 1.40
N LEU A 126 23.20 -3.56 1.93
CA LEU A 126 23.18 -4.45 3.09
C LEU A 126 23.51 -5.87 2.67
N SER A 127 24.30 -6.58 3.47
CA SER A 127 24.39 -8.04 3.35
C SER A 127 23.31 -8.68 4.21
N ALA A 128 22.71 -9.76 3.73
CA ALA A 128 21.64 -10.46 4.43
C ALA A 128 21.84 -11.98 4.39
N LEU A 129 21.58 -12.65 5.50
CA LEU A 129 21.46 -14.10 5.60
C LEU A 129 20.08 -14.39 6.14
N VAL A 130 19.26 -15.11 5.38
CA VAL A 130 17.90 -15.46 5.78
C VAL A 130 17.81 -16.97 5.93
N LEU A 131 17.49 -17.42 7.14
CA LEU A 131 17.18 -18.82 7.42
C LEU A 131 15.66 -19.02 7.32
N VAL A 132 15.25 -20.03 6.56
CA VAL A 132 13.84 -20.41 6.35
C VAL A 132 13.66 -21.86 6.78
N CYS A 133 12.80 -22.08 7.76
CA CYS A 133 12.45 -23.40 8.28
C CYS A 133 10.96 -23.67 7.98
N PRO A 134 10.64 -24.39 6.89
CA PRO A 134 9.26 -24.75 6.59
C PRO A 134 8.71 -25.77 7.59
N ASP A 135 7.42 -25.64 7.89
CA ASP A 135 6.66 -26.58 8.72
C ASP A 135 5.64 -27.32 7.86
N PRO A 136 5.82 -28.64 7.63
CA PRO A 136 4.92 -29.41 6.78
C PRO A 136 3.54 -29.64 7.41
N ALA A 137 3.35 -29.39 8.71
CA ALA A 137 2.08 -29.62 9.39
C ALA A 137 1.01 -28.57 9.03
N ASP A 138 1.44 -27.32 8.86
CA ASP A 138 0.55 -26.18 8.60
C ASP A 138 0.94 -25.39 7.33
N ASN A 139 1.95 -25.85 6.60
CA ASN A 139 2.50 -25.21 5.40
C ASN A 139 2.97 -23.76 5.64
N SER A 140 3.34 -23.44 6.88
CA SER A 140 3.94 -22.16 7.26
C SER A 140 5.47 -22.23 7.27
N CYS A 141 6.14 -21.08 7.39
CA CYS A 141 7.59 -21.00 7.47
C CYS A 141 8.00 -20.11 8.63
N ASP A 142 8.96 -20.58 9.44
CA ASP A 142 9.70 -19.75 10.38
C ASP A 142 10.86 -19.08 9.63
N VAL A 143 10.93 -17.75 9.67
CA VAL A 143 11.96 -16.97 8.95
C VAL A 143 12.80 -16.18 9.94
N LEU A 144 14.11 -16.44 9.96
CA LEU A 144 15.07 -15.75 10.82
C LEU A 144 16.10 -15.00 9.96
N PRO A 145 15.96 -13.68 9.81
CA PRO A 145 16.90 -12.87 9.04
C PRO A 145 18.02 -12.30 9.92
N PHE A 146 19.23 -12.26 9.36
CA PHE A 146 20.39 -11.55 9.86
C PHE A 146 20.79 -10.49 8.83
N PHE A 147 21.03 -9.27 9.30
CA PHE A 147 21.38 -8.14 8.45
C PHE A 147 22.70 -7.53 8.93
N TRP A 148 23.57 -7.18 7.98
CA TRP A 148 24.83 -6.50 8.25
C TRP A 148 24.94 -5.21 7.46
N ILE A 149 25.32 -4.14 8.16
CA ILE A 149 25.73 -2.87 7.58
C ILE A 149 27.26 -2.83 7.46
N PRO A 150 27.81 -2.20 6.42
CA PRO A 150 29.23 -1.87 6.37
C PRO A 150 29.62 -0.94 7.53
N GLU A 151 30.79 -1.16 8.12
CA GLU A 151 31.28 -0.43 9.29
C GLU A 151 31.31 1.10 9.10
N TRP A 152 31.61 1.58 7.90
CA TRP A 152 31.66 3.02 7.62
C TRP A 152 30.30 3.75 7.72
N ARG A 153 29.19 3.02 7.90
CA ARG A 153 27.83 3.56 8.10
C ARG A 153 27.30 3.46 9.55
N SER A 154 28.07 2.93 10.49
CA SER A 154 27.60 2.75 11.88
C SER A 154 27.78 3.98 12.79
N THR A 155 28.25 5.11 12.25
CA THR A 155 28.34 6.44 12.89
C THR A 155 27.53 7.48 12.13
#